data_AF-A0A397UZK4-F1
#
_entry.id   AF-A0A397UZK4-F1
#
_cell.length_a   1.000
_cell.length_b   1.000
_cell.length_c   1.000
_cell.angle_alpha   90.00
_cell.angle_beta   90.00
_cell.angle_gamma   90.00
#
_symmetry.space_group_name_H-M   'P 1'
#
loop_
_entity.id
_entity.type
_entity.pdbx_description
1 polymer ?
#
loop_
_entity_poly.entity_id
_entity_poly.type
_entity_poly.pdbx_seq_one_letter_code
_entity_poly.pdbx_strand_id
1 'polypeptide(L)'
;MKSLYYILFFVIFSSVSFFVICQNIPSPRREQTSTLVGTRLNFFGGATSSIGFSNEVWYLDLSSSFSISKPPWHSDAAMPVGYNFGTSCLSPIDNSTVFLIGGRTWIANTNSFSYTSSVYKFDSNTSQWTTPTINNFNSSFEARNEIQAVLDNNGKIVVLVGLIMVMMII
;
A
#
# COMPACT_ATOMS: atom_id res chain seq x y z
N MET A 1 18.25 -16.16 47.24
CA MET A 1 17.15 -16.88 46.56
C MET A 1 16.02 -15.96 46.07
N LYS A 2 15.46 -15.04 46.89
CA LYS A 2 14.35 -14.16 46.46
C LYS A 2 14.68 -13.24 45.27
N SER A 3 15.90 -12.69 45.21
CA SER A 3 16.35 -11.83 44.11
C SER A 3 16.39 -12.54 42.75
N LEU A 4 16.78 -13.83 42.72
CA LEU A 4 16.84 -14.63 41.48
C LEU A 4 15.43 -14.85 40.89
N TYR A 5 14.42 -15.02 41.75
CA TYR A 5 13.02 -15.17 41.33
C TYR A 5 12.47 -13.91 40.65
N TYR A 6 12.76 -12.71 41.18
CA TYR A 6 12.35 -11.45 40.57
C TYR A 6 13.01 -11.21 39.21
N ILE A 7 14.30 -11.57 39.08
CA ILE A 7 15.02 -11.48 37.80
C ILE A 7 14.41 -12.45 36.78
N LEU A 8 14.15 -13.71 37.15
CA LEU A 8 13.52 -14.68 36.26
C LEU A 8 12.12 -14.22 35.83
N PHE A 9 11.32 -13.72 36.78
CA PHE A 9 10.00 -13.17 36.50
C PHE A 9 10.05 -12.00 35.54
N PHE A 10 10.99 -11.06 35.70
CA PHE A 10 11.16 -9.93 34.79
C PHE A 10 11.61 -10.36 33.39
N VAL A 11 12.49 -11.36 33.27
CA VAL A 11 12.91 -11.92 31.97
C VAL A 11 11.76 -12.64 31.27
N ILE A 12 10.96 -13.42 32.00
CA ILE A 12 9.77 -14.10 31.45
C ILE A 12 8.70 -13.07 31.05
N PHE A 13 8.44 -12.07 31.90
CA PHE A 13 7.45 -11.04 31.61
C PHE A 13 7.85 -10.17 30.42
N SER A 14 9.13 -9.79 30.32
CA SER A 14 9.62 -9.01 29.18
C SER A 14 9.64 -9.82 27.89
N SER A 15 9.98 -11.11 27.93
CA SER A 15 9.92 -11.99 26.75
C SER A 15 8.48 -12.28 26.28
N VAL A 16 7.54 -12.50 27.19
CA VAL A 16 6.10 -12.62 26.86
C VAL A 16 5.58 -11.31 26.27
N SER A 17 5.96 -10.16 26.84
CA SER A 17 5.59 -8.85 26.31
C SER A 17 6.17 -8.65 24.89
N PHE A 18 7.44 -8.99 24.67
CA PHE A 18 8.08 -8.93 23.36
C PHE A 18 7.37 -9.81 22.32
N PHE A 19 6.96 -11.02 22.71
CA PHE A 19 6.24 -11.95 21.84
C PHE A 19 4.86 -11.44 21.40
N VAL A 20 4.17 -10.68 22.26
CA VAL A 20 2.87 -10.07 21.96
C VAL A 20 3.00 -8.88 21.01
N ILE A 21 4.08 -8.09 21.10
CA ILE A 21 4.30 -6.88 20.30
C ILE A 21 4.92 -7.21 18.92
N CYS A 22 5.52 -8.39 18.75
CA CYS A 22 6.20 -8.81 17.52
C CYS A 22 5.28 -9.48 16.48
N GLN A 23 3.95 -9.36 16.61
CA GLN A 23 3.05 -9.82 15.55
C GLN A 23 3.20 -8.89 14.35
N ASN A 24 3.79 -9.41 13.26
CA ASN A 24 4.00 -8.70 12.01
C ASN A 24 2.68 -8.53 11.23
N ILE A 25 1.71 -7.83 11.83
CA ILE A 25 0.35 -7.64 11.33
C ILE A 25 0.13 -6.15 11.04
N PRO A 26 -0.42 -5.79 9.87
CA PRO A 26 -0.74 -4.41 9.57
C PRO A 26 -1.76 -3.85 10.55
N SER A 27 -1.57 -2.59 10.96
CA SER A 27 -2.59 -1.84 11.69
C SER A 27 -3.92 -1.78 10.90
N PRO A 28 -5.08 -1.79 11.60
CA PRO A 28 -6.37 -1.54 10.98
C PRO A 28 -6.32 -0.25 10.16
N ARG A 29 -6.89 -0.30 8.95
CA ARG A 29 -6.83 0.79 7.98
C ARG A 29 -8.09 0.86 7.13
N ARG A 30 -8.32 2.03 6.55
CA ARG A 30 -9.38 2.30 5.58
C ARG A 30 -8.79 3.03 4.37
N GLU A 31 -9.56 3.09 3.28
CA GLU A 31 -9.23 3.91 2.09
C GLU A 31 -7.92 3.50 1.39
N GLN A 32 -7.42 2.29 1.68
CA GLN A 32 -6.31 1.66 0.96
C GLN A 32 -6.75 1.16 -0.41
N THR A 33 -5.78 0.93 -1.31
CA THR A 33 -6.00 0.19 -2.55
C THR A 33 -5.25 -1.14 -2.51
N SER A 34 -5.63 -2.09 -3.36
CA SER A 34 -4.99 -3.40 -3.45
C SER A 34 -4.86 -3.90 -4.88
N THR A 35 -3.80 -4.64 -5.17
CA THR A 35 -3.57 -5.28 -6.48
C THR A 35 -3.02 -6.69 -6.28
N LEU A 36 -3.60 -7.66 -6.99
CA LEU A 36 -3.06 -9.02 -7.10
C LEU A 36 -1.94 -9.04 -8.14
N VAL A 37 -0.75 -9.50 -7.77
CA VAL A 37 0.40 -9.67 -8.65
C VAL A 37 0.91 -11.10 -8.52
N GLY A 38 0.72 -11.91 -9.57
CA GLY A 38 0.92 -13.36 -9.47
C GLY A 38 0.05 -13.94 -8.35
N THR A 39 0.67 -14.49 -7.31
CA THR A 39 -0.04 -15.00 -6.11
C THR A 39 -0.07 -14.00 -4.95
N ARG A 40 0.57 -12.83 -5.06
CA ARG A 40 0.66 -11.86 -3.97
C ARG A 40 -0.44 -10.82 -4.08
N LEU A 41 -1.35 -10.81 -3.11
CA LEU A 41 -2.32 -9.72 -2.96
C LEU A 41 -1.67 -8.59 -2.16
N ASN A 42 -1.27 -7.52 -2.86
CA ASN A 42 -0.61 -6.36 -2.28
C ASN A 42 -1.64 -5.32 -1.86
N PHE A 43 -1.37 -4.64 -0.74
CA PHE A 43 -2.17 -3.56 -0.15
C PHE A 43 -1.27 -2.34 0.01
N PHE A 44 -1.74 -1.20 -0.48
CA PHE A 44 -0.96 0.03 -0.53
C PHE A 44 -1.60 1.11 0.34
N GLY A 45 -0.85 1.54 1.36
CA GLY A 45 -1.20 2.69 2.19
C GLY A 45 -2.48 2.50 3.00
N GLY A 46 -3.30 3.54 3.03
CA GLY A 46 -4.52 3.64 3.81
C GLY A 46 -4.36 4.52 5.07
N ALA A 47 -5.50 4.97 5.59
CA ALA A 47 -5.58 5.72 6.83
C ALA A 47 -5.63 4.75 8.02
N THR A 48 -4.58 4.74 8.85
CA THR A 48 -4.46 3.90 10.06
C THR A 48 -5.04 4.59 11.31
N SER A 49 -5.28 5.89 11.24
CA SER A 49 -5.99 6.67 12.27
C SER A 49 -6.69 7.87 11.62
N SER A 50 -7.14 8.85 12.42
CA SER A 50 -7.73 10.09 11.89
C SER A 50 -6.71 10.99 11.18
N ILE A 51 -5.43 10.87 11.52
CA ILE A 51 -4.32 11.70 11.00
C ILE A 51 -3.13 10.87 10.48
N GLY A 52 -3.17 9.55 10.62
CA GLY A 52 -2.11 8.65 10.20
C GLY A 52 -2.40 8.09 8.82
N PHE A 53 -1.68 8.57 7.80
CA PHE A 53 -1.73 8.04 6.44
C PHE A 53 -0.47 7.23 6.16
N SER A 54 -0.65 5.93 6.00
CA SER A 54 0.46 4.99 5.88
C SER A 54 1.09 5.04 4.49
N ASN A 55 2.42 4.94 4.44
CA ASN A 55 3.17 4.65 3.23
C ASN A 55 3.56 3.16 3.13
N GLU A 56 3.09 2.33 4.05
CA GLU A 56 3.44 0.91 4.09
C GLU A 56 2.81 0.15 2.93
N VAL A 57 3.52 -0.89 2.51
CA VAL A 57 3.05 -1.91 1.58
C VAL A 57 3.02 -3.23 2.32
N TRP A 58 1.87 -3.89 2.28
CA TRP A 58 1.67 -5.20 2.88
C TRP A 58 1.18 -6.17 1.82
N TYR A 59 1.50 -7.45 1.94
CA TYR A 59 0.92 -8.46 1.06
C TYR A 59 0.59 -9.76 1.78
N LEU A 60 -0.33 -10.51 1.16
CA LEU A 60 -0.62 -11.90 1.45
C LEU A 60 -0.18 -12.74 0.26
N ASP A 61 0.61 -13.79 0.50
CA ASP A 61 0.87 -14.80 -0.53
C ASP A 61 -0.27 -15.83 -0.54
N LEU A 62 -1.01 -15.85 -1.65
CA LEU A 62 -2.15 -16.74 -1.88
C LEU A 62 -1.73 -18.05 -2.55
N SER A 63 -0.42 -18.32 -2.70
CA SER A 63 0.11 -19.58 -3.26
C SER A 63 -0.28 -20.82 -2.45
N SER A 64 -0.61 -20.64 -1.17
CA SER A 64 -1.02 -21.69 -0.25
C SER A 64 -2.18 -21.27 0.64
N SER A 65 -2.94 -22.25 1.13
CA SER A 65 -4.05 -22.00 2.06
C SER A 65 -3.53 -21.57 3.43
N PHE A 66 -4.18 -20.59 4.05
CA PHE A 66 -3.86 -20.12 5.40
C PHE A 66 -5.12 -19.95 6.26
N SER A 67 -4.93 -19.86 7.58
CA SER A 67 -6.03 -19.59 8.51
C SER A 67 -6.39 -18.11 8.49
N ILE A 68 -7.67 -17.79 8.27
CA ILE A 68 -8.17 -16.40 8.36
C ILE A 68 -8.00 -15.77 9.75
N SER A 69 -7.85 -16.60 10.79
CA SER A 69 -7.61 -16.12 12.16
C SER A 69 -6.19 -15.59 12.38
N LYS A 70 -5.24 -16.02 11.54
CA LYS A 70 -3.83 -15.62 11.58
C LYS A 70 -3.26 -15.54 10.15
N PRO A 71 -3.66 -14.53 9.36
CA PRO A 71 -3.14 -14.39 8.01
C PRO A 71 -1.61 -14.14 8.03
N PRO A 72 -0.86 -14.75 7.09
CA PRO A 72 0.59 -14.59 7.00
C PRO A 72 0.94 -13.26 6.32
N TRP A 73 0.87 -12.17 7.08
CA TRP A 73 1.18 -10.84 6.56
C TRP A 73 2.69 -10.63 6.38
N HIS A 74 3.05 -10.04 5.24
CA HIS A 74 4.41 -9.66 4.91
C HIS A 74 4.47 -8.17 4.57
N SER A 75 5.48 -7.47 5.05
CA SER A 75 5.78 -6.10 4.66
C SER A 75 6.66 -6.07 3.42
N ASP A 76 6.47 -5.08 2.57
CA ASP A 76 7.33 -4.81 1.40
C ASP A 76 7.90 -3.38 1.46
N ALA A 77 8.67 -3.00 0.44
CA ALA A 77 9.27 -1.67 0.33
C ALA A 77 8.20 -0.57 0.40
N ALA A 78 8.35 0.30 1.40
CA ALA A 78 7.43 1.40 1.62
C ALA A 78 7.40 2.38 0.45
N MET A 79 6.22 2.95 0.23
CA MET A 79 6.01 4.03 -0.74
C MET A 79 6.80 5.27 -0.35
N PRO A 80 7.17 6.12 -1.34
CA PRO A 80 7.80 7.40 -1.08
C PRO A 80 6.86 8.40 -0.36
N VAL A 81 5.54 8.14 -0.37
CA VAL A 81 4.50 9.00 0.19
C VAL A 81 3.45 8.18 0.94
N GLY A 82 2.80 8.78 1.94
CA GLY A 82 1.54 8.25 2.46
C GLY A 82 0.46 8.31 1.38
N TYR A 83 -0.44 7.34 1.33
CA TYR A 83 -1.38 7.19 0.21
C TYR A 83 -2.75 6.71 0.66
N ASN A 84 -3.83 7.37 0.22
CA ASN A 84 -5.21 6.90 0.40
C ASN A 84 -6.15 7.44 -0.70
N PHE A 85 -7.34 6.85 -0.82
CA PHE A 85 -8.38 7.23 -1.81
C PHE A 85 -7.95 7.19 -3.28
N GLY A 86 -6.81 6.57 -3.59
CA GLY A 86 -6.42 6.33 -4.97
C GLY A 86 -6.77 4.92 -5.42
N THR A 87 -6.33 4.58 -6.63
CA THR A 87 -6.55 3.27 -7.22
C THR A 87 -5.23 2.66 -7.64
N SER A 88 -5.13 1.35 -7.56
CA SER A 88 -3.99 0.59 -8.07
C SER A 88 -4.42 -0.34 -9.19
N CYS A 89 -3.51 -0.61 -10.13
CA CYS A 89 -3.77 -1.51 -11.24
C CYS A 89 -2.50 -2.20 -11.72
N LEU A 90 -2.61 -3.47 -12.12
CA LEU A 90 -1.50 -4.26 -12.64
C LEU A 90 -1.35 -4.01 -14.14
N SER A 91 -0.12 -3.80 -14.58
CA SER A 91 0.24 -3.74 -15.99
C SER A 91 0.00 -5.09 -16.68
N PRO A 92 -0.85 -5.19 -17.73
CA PRO A 92 -1.07 -6.41 -18.49
C PRO A 92 0.11 -6.73 -19.42
N ILE A 93 1.05 -5.80 -19.58
CA ILE A 93 2.19 -5.94 -20.49
C ILE A 93 3.29 -6.81 -19.85
N ASP A 94 3.61 -6.55 -18.59
CA ASP A 94 4.70 -7.24 -17.87
C ASP A 94 4.22 -8.11 -16.69
N ASN A 95 2.96 -7.96 -16.26
CA ASN A 95 2.38 -8.65 -15.10
C ASN A 95 3.18 -8.49 -13.80
N SER A 96 4.04 -7.47 -13.69
CA SER A 96 4.87 -7.22 -12.50
C SER A 96 4.83 -5.77 -12.05
N THR A 97 4.52 -4.84 -12.95
CA THR A 97 4.41 -3.42 -12.64
C THR A 97 3.01 -3.09 -12.10
N VAL A 98 2.93 -2.52 -10.91
CA VAL A 98 1.69 -1.93 -10.37
C VAL A 98 1.75 -0.41 -10.50
N PHE A 99 0.72 0.18 -11.09
CA PHE A 99 0.53 1.63 -11.10
C PHE A 99 -0.43 2.05 -10.00
N LEU A 100 0.00 2.98 -9.16
CA LEU A 100 -0.86 3.72 -8.24
C LEU A 100 -1.20 5.05 -8.88
N ILE A 101 -2.49 5.33 -9.02
CA ILE A 101 -2.99 6.47 -9.79
C ILE A 101 -3.88 7.31 -8.88
N GLY A 102 -3.72 8.63 -8.97
CA GLY A 102 -4.45 9.62 -8.20
C GLY A 102 -4.33 9.39 -6.69
N GLY A 103 -5.43 9.59 -5.99
CA GLY A 103 -5.49 9.55 -4.54
C GLY A 103 -4.96 10.83 -3.88
N ARG A 104 -5.02 10.82 -2.55
CA ARG A 104 -4.39 11.83 -1.71
C ARG A 104 -3.02 11.28 -1.31
N THR A 105 -1.98 12.03 -1.64
CA THR A 105 -0.62 11.70 -1.22
C THR A 105 -0.19 12.60 -0.08
N TRP A 106 0.61 12.07 0.84
CA TRP A 106 1.00 12.74 2.08
C TRP A 106 2.51 12.68 2.23
N ILE A 107 3.10 13.75 2.76
CA ILE A 107 4.50 13.70 3.19
C ILE A 107 4.55 12.70 4.36
N ALA A 108 5.39 11.68 4.24
CA ALA A 108 5.45 10.58 5.19
C ALA A 108 5.59 11.08 6.64
N ASN A 109 4.81 10.48 7.55
CA ASN A 109 4.77 10.84 8.97
C ASN A 109 4.29 12.27 9.29
N THR A 110 3.64 12.96 8.35
CA THR A 110 3.05 14.28 8.56
C THR A 110 1.58 14.29 8.15
N ASN A 111 0.87 15.37 8.49
CA ASN A 111 -0.52 15.59 8.10
C ASN A 111 -0.63 16.57 6.92
N SER A 112 0.41 16.66 6.09
CA SER A 112 0.51 17.59 4.97
C SER A 112 0.45 16.84 3.64
N PHE A 113 -0.36 17.34 2.72
CA PHE A 113 -0.45 16.80 1.37
C PHE A 113 0.91 16.92 0.65
N SER A 114 1.29 15.83 0.00
CA SER A 114 2.29 15.84 -1.06
C SER A 114 1.58 15.99 -2.40
N TYR A 115 2.20 16.68 -3.34
CA TYR A 115 1.73 16.80 -4.73
C TYR A 115 2.86 16.48 -5.71
N THR A 116 3.83 15.66 -5.28
CA THR A 116 5.04 15.34 -6.05
C THR A 116 4.77 14.56 -7.33
N SER A 117 3.74 13.71 -7.32
CA SER A 117 3.28 12.98 -8.51
C SER A 117 1.83 12.52 -8.32
N SER A 118 1.09 12.46 -9.43
CA SER A 118 -0.24 11.83 -9.49
C SER A 118 -0.19 10.34 -9.82
N VAL A 119 0.97 9.82 -10.23
CA VAL A 119 1.16 8.41 -10.56
C VAL A 119 2.47 7.90 -9.98
N TYR A 120 2.41 6.73 -9.35
CA TYR A 120 3.59 6.00 -8.89
C TYR A 120 3.62 4.62 -9.53
N LYS A 121 4.82 4.14 -9.84
CA LYS A 121 5.07 2.83 -10.40
C LYS A 121 5.82 1.98 -9.38
N PHE A 122 5.26 0.82 -9.04
CA PHE A 122 5.87 -0.19 -8.20
C PHE A 122 6.25 -1.41 -9.04
N ASP A 123 7.53 -1.78 -9.01
CA ASP A 123 8.00 -3.04 -9.60
C ASP A 123 8.04 -4.12 -8.52
N SER A 124 7.12 -5.08 -8.63
CA SER A 124 6.99 -6.18 -7.66
C SER A 124 8.13 -7.21 -7.69
N ASN A 125 8.94 -7.25 -8.75
CA ASN A 125 10.09 -8.16 -8.83
C ASN A 125 11.28 -7.62 -8.03
N THR A 126 11.45 -6.30 -8.03
CA THR A 126 12.59 -5.61 -7.40
C THR A 126 12.21 -4.84 -6.13
N SER A 127 10.92 -4.78 -5.82
CA SER A 127 10.35 -3.97 -4.73
C SER A 127 10.79 -2.51 -4.82
N GLN A 128 10.81 -1.93 -6.03
CA GLN A 128 11.26 -0.56 -6.25
C GLN A 128 10.12 0.37 -6.67
N TRP A 129 10.20 1.62 -6.20
CA TRP A 129 9.27 2.68 -6.52
C TRP A 129 9.90 3.68 -7.49
N THR A 130 9.18 4.03 -8.54
CA THR A 130 9.58 5.05 -9.52
C THR A 130 8.39 5.92 -9.90
N THR A 131 8.66 7.10 -10.45
CA THR A 131 7.64 7.99 -11.00
C THR A 131 7.71 7.92 -12.53
N PRO A 132 6.64 7.50 -13.23
CA PRO A 132 6.65 7.46 -14.68
C PRO A 132 6.58 8.86 -15.29
N THR A 133 7.24 9.04 -16.44
CA THR A 133 7.10 10.25 -17.26
C THR A 133 5.85 10.12 -18.13
N ILE A 134 4.84 10.96 -17.89
CA ILE A 134 3.58 10.95 -18.64
C ILE A 134 3.58 12.10 -19.65
N ASN A 135 3.57 11.76 -20.94
CA ASN A 135 3.49 12.75 -22.00
C ASN A 135 2.08 13.35 -22.06
N ASN A 136 1.98 14.67 -22.24
CA ASN A 136 0.70 15.40 -22.32
C ASN A 136 -0.22 15.19 -21.09
N PHE A 137 0.38 15.08 -19.90
CA PHE A 137 -0.38 14.95 -18.66
C PHE A 137 -1.30 16.15 -18.45
N ASN A 138 -2.59 15.87 -18.22
CA ASN A 138 -3.57 16.92 -17.94
C ASN A 138 -3.50 17.27 -16.45
N SER A 139 -3.05 18.48 -16.12
CA SER A 139 -2.93 18.94 -14.72
C SER A 139 -4.26 18.99 -13.96
N SER A 140 -5.41 18.99 -14.64
CA SER A 140 -6.71 18.81 -13.96
C SER A 140 -6.92 17.40 -13.38
N PHE A 141 -5.99 16.48 -13.65
CA PHE A 141 -5.93 15.17 -13.01
C PHE A 141 -5.16 15.19 -11.68
N GLU A 142 -4.41 16.26 -11.39
CA GLU A 142 -3.70 16.40 -10.12
C GLU A 142 -4.69 16.30 -8.95
N ALA A 143 -4.33 15.47 -7.96
CA ALA A 143 -5.09 15.23 -6.75
C ALA A 143 -6.49 14.59 -6.92
N ARG A 144 -6.83 14.03 -8.10
CA ARG A 144 -8.06 13.24 -8.24
C ARG A 144 -8.01 12.03 -7.31
N ASN A 145 -8.99 11.93 -6.43
CA ASN A 145 -9.13 10.88 -5.44
C ASN A 145 -10.57 10.36 -5.44
N GLU A 146 -10.82 9.28 -4.70
CA GLU A 146 -12.08 8.54 -4.71
C GLU A 146 -12.39 7.98 -6.10
N ILE A 147 -11.35 7.39 -6.71
CA ILE A 147 -11.34 6.95 -8.10
C ILE A 147 -11.21 5.43 -8.22
N GLN A 148 -11.59 4.89 -9.37
CA GLN A 148 -11.36 3.51 -9.76
C GLN A 148 -10.68 3.45 -11.13
N ALA A 149 -9.63 2.66 -11.28
CA ALA A 149 -9.00 2.43 -12.59
C ALA A 149 -9.42 1.07 -13.17
N VAL A 150 -9.56 1.02 -14.49
CA VAL A 150 -9.73 -0.20 -15.29
C VAL A 150 -8.67 -0.18 -16.39
N LEU A 151 -8.04 -1.33 -16.64
CA LEU A 151 -7.12 -1.50 -17.76
C LEU A 151 -7.75 -2.29 -18.90
N ASP A 152 -7.38 -1.91 -20.12
CA ASP A 152 -7.57 -2.77 -21.29
C ASP A 152 -6.32 -3.63 -21.58
N ASN A 153 -6.47 -4.61 -22.45
CA ASN A 153 -5.40 -5.53 -22.84
C ASN A 153 -4.25 -4.85 -23.60
N ASN A 154 -4.44 -3.62 -24.06
CA ASN A 154 -3.42 -2.84 -24.79
C ASN A 154 -2.61 -1.95 -23.84
N GLY A 155 -2.83 -2.04 -22.52
CA GLY A 155 -2.13 -1.25 -21.51
C GLY A 155 -2.75 0.12 -21.23
N LYS A 156 -3.92 0.42 -21.80
CA LYS A 156 -4.58 1.71 -21.59
C LYS A 156 -5.34 1.73 -20.27
N ILE A 157 -5.17 2.80 -19.49
CA ILE A 157 -5.76 2.92 -18.16
C ILE A 157 -6.90 3.94 -18.14
N VAL A 158 -8.12 3.45 -18.00
CA VAL A 158 -9.30 4.31 -17.85
C VAL A 158 -9.54 4.56 -16.37
N VAL A 159 -9.61 5.83 -15.97
CA VAL A 159 -9.90 6.22 -14.58
C VAL A 159 -11.32 6.75 -14.49
N LEU A 160 -12.13 6.10 -13.66
CA LEU A 160 -13.52 6.43 -13.38
C LEU A 160 -13.58 7.23 -12.07
N VAL A 161 -14.25 8.37 -12.11
CA VAL A 161 -14.43 9.26 -10.95
C VAL A 161 -15.91 9.61 -10.82
N GLY A 162 -16.65 8.91 -9.96
CA GLY A 162 -18.09 9.12 -9.82
C GLY A 162 -18.82 9.18 -11.17
N LEU A 163 -19.50 10.30 -11.45
CA LEU A 163 -20.31 10.51 -12.68
C LEU A 163 -19.48 10.91 -13.92
N ILE A 164 -18.15 11.09 -13.82
CA ILE A 164 -17.29 11.59 -14.91
C ILE A 164 -16.18 10.60 -15.22
N MET A 165 -16.08 10.20 -16.49
CA MET A 165 -15.04 9.32 -17.03
C MET A 165 -13.84 10.14 -17.49
N VAL A 166 -12.64 9.83 -17.02
CA VAL A 166 -11.39 10.46 -17.50
C VAL A 166 -10.45 9.39 -18.02
N MET A 167 -10.13 9.46 -19.29
CA MET A 167 -9.22 8.53 -19.94
C MET A 167 -7.78 9.00 -19.73
N MET A 168 -6.94 8.16 -19.13
CA MET A 168 -5.51 8.40 -19.07
C MET A 168 -4.79 7.40 -19.99
N ILE A 169 -3.78 7.86 -20.71
CA ILE A 169 -2.91 6.99 -21.49
C ILE A 169 -1.56 7.11 -20.80
N ILE A 170 -1.16 6.06 -20.10
CA ILE A 170 0.17 5.95 -19.45
C ILE A 170 1.03 5.03 -20.31
#